data_AF-A0A4Y9AAV9-F1
#
_entry.id   AF-A0A4Y9AAV9-F1
#
_cell.length_a   1.000
_cell.length_b   1.000
_cell.length_c   1.000
_cell.angle_alpha   90.00
_cell.angle_beta   90.00
_cell.angle_gamma   90.00
#
_symmetry.space_group_name_H-M   'P 1'
#
loop_
_entity.id
_entity.type
_entity.pdbx_description
1 polymer ?
#
loop_
_entity_poly.entity_id
_entity_poly.type
_entity_poly.pdbx_seq_one_letter_code
_entity_poly.pdbx_strand_id
1 'polypeptide(L)'
;MKHLILGLSIVMVICLSIGMYVNQGLDQPTAPQLNQPNDVQENATGPNQTAQPEQEPLRPVNRDTISYTLQNDELNITYNGGDDWIKVPIEKELLFNGEYRGDEQELIDGSYILTENRAAFLYQQSSVALTYFTDKGKTWQDSVVSESFPEMRFRKTDFLTDQFGYVIASGGRTMSQEYSTAFLTQDGGDTWGATADPPTTRLIADGGFLDATTGFLSYGTINPMEPDVYVTQDGGESWEKAVFHIPEKYHQVFVQADVPKKVDNHLSVLVNQGPNGDYKGGKVKGKFVSEDNGLTWNFSTEVQPDETKQQ
;
A
#
# COMPACT_ATOMS: atom_id res chain seq x y z
N MET A 1 0.00 -62.65 -4.71
CA MET A 1 -0.14 -61.29 -5.28
C MET A 1 0.86 -60.28 -4.69
N LYS A 2 2.15 -60.65 -4.53
CA LYS A 2 3.23 -59.70 -4.20
C LYS A 2 4.38 -59.74 -5.23
N HIS A 3 4.61 -60.87 -5.87
CA HIS A 3 5.61 -61.02 -6.94
C HIS A 3 5.15 -60.51 -8.32
N LEU A 4 3.85 -60.28 -8.53
CA LEU A 4 3.31 -59.72 -9.78
C LEU A 4 3.35 -58.19 -9.81
N ILE A 5 3.29 -57.53 -8.65
CA ILE A 5 3.38 -56.06 -8.54
C ILE A 5 4.85 -55.60 -8.63
N LEU A 6 5.80 -56.38 -8.09
CA LEU A 6 7.23 -56.08 -8.17
C LEU A 6 7.79 -56.16 -9.60
N GLY A 7 7.23 -57.05 -10.45
CA GLY A 7 7.64 -57.18 -11.85
C GLY A 7 7.23 -55.98 -12.72
N LEU A 8 6.08 -55.35 -12.44
CA LEU A 8 5.60 -54.17 -13.16
C LEU A 8 6.42 -52.91 -12.83
N SER A 9 6.89 -52.77 -11.59
CA SER A 9 7.71 -51.64 -11.17
C SER A 9 9.11 -51.63 -11.81
N ILE A 10 9.71 -52.80 -12.07
CA ILE A 10 11.04 -52.90 -12.69
C ILE A 10 10.99 -52.58 -14.20
N VAL A 11 9.93 -53.00 -14.89
CA VAL A 11 9.75 -52.71 -16.33
C VAL A 11 9.52 -51.22 -16.58
N MET A 12 8.77 -50.54 -15.71
CA MET A 12 8.47 -49.11 -15.87
C MET A 12 9.70 -48.21 -15.66
N VAL A 13 10.61 -48.59 -14.75
CA VAL A 13 11.87 -47.86 -14.53
C VAL A 13 12.84 -48.07 -15.69
N ILE A 14 12.90 -49.26 -16.28
CA ILE A 14 13.75 -49.53 -17.46
C ILE A 14 13.25 -48.76 -18.70
N CYS A 15 11.93 -48.66 -18.91
CA CYS A 15 11.37 -47.88 -20.03
C CYS A 15 11.64 -46.37 -19.90
N LEU A 16 11.58 -45.79 -18.70
CA LEU A 16 11.90 -44.38 -18.48
C LEU A 16 13.39 -44.07 -18.66
N SER A 17 14.26 -45.01 -18.31
CA SER A 17 15.71 -44.89 -18.46
C SER A 17 16.13 -44.94 -19.94
N ILE A 18 15.51 -45.82 -20.73
CA ILE A 18 15.75 -45.94 -22.18
C ILE A 18 15.21 -44.71 -22.93
N GLY A 19 14.07 -44.16 -22.51
CA GLY A 19 13.49 -42.94 -23.09
C GLY A 19 14.38 -41.70 -22.91
N MET A 20 15.08 -41.58 -21.78
CA MET A 20 16.04 -40.49 -21.55
C MET A 20 17.34 -40.66 -22.36
N TYR A 21 17.78 -41.89 -22.62
CA TYR A 21 19.00 -42.15 -23.40
C TYR A 21 18.79 -41.95 -24.92
N VAL A 22 17.61 -42.28 -25.45
CA VAL A 22 17.29 -42.11 -26.88
C VAL A 22 17.09 -40.63 -27.25
N ASN A 23 16.65 -39.79 -26.31
CA ASN A 23 16.40 -38.37 -26.57
C ASN A 23 17.66 -37.48 -26.49
N GLN A 24 18.79 -38.01 -26.01
CA GLN A 24 20.08 -37.30 -25.99
C GLN A 24 20.96 -37.59 -27.23
N GLY A 25 20.49 -38.37 -28.20
CA GLY A 25 21.25 -38.78 -29.39
C GLY A 25 20.84 -38.13 -30.72
N LEU A 26 20.05 -37.06 -30.71
CA LEU A 26 19.70 -36.33 -31.95
C LEU A 26 20.64 -35.14 -32.15
N ASP A 27 21.80 -35.42 -32.72
CA ASP A 27 22.71 -34.44 -33.31
C ASP A 27 22.12 -33.80 -34.59
N GLN A 28 22.58 -32.57 -34.84
CA GLN A 28 22.16 -31.59 -35.83
C GLN A 28 22.08 -32.09 -37.29
N PRO A 29 21.21 -31.48 -38.14
CA PRO A 29 21.32 -31.63 -39.59
C PRO A 29 22.44 -30.74 -40.14
N THR A 30 23.51 -31.38 -40.62
CA THR A 30 24.57 -30.80 -41.44
C THR A 30 24.03 -30.44 -42.84
N ALA A 31 24.35 -29.25 -43.34
CA ALA A 31 24.15 -28.87 -44.75
C ALA A 31 25.51 -28.59 -45.43
N PRO A 32 25.65 -28.86 -46.75
CA PRO A 32 26.91 -29.25 -47.37
C PRO A 32 27.85 -28.09 -47.75
N GLN A 33 29.16 -28.37 -47.72
CA GLN A 33 30.20 -27.51 -48.30
C GLN A 33 30.37 -27.76 -49.81
N LEU A 34 30.45 -26.67 -50.59
CA LEU A 34 31.13 -26.61 -51.89
C LEU A 34 32.15 -25.45 -51.86
N ASN A 35 33.43 -25.77 -52.09
CA ASN A 35 34.51 -24.83 -52.47
C ASN A 35 34.59 -24.81 -54.01
N GLN A 36 34.93 -23.78 -54.80
CA GLN A 36 35.59 -22.45 -54.74
C GLN A 36 35.44 -21.81 -56.18
N PRO A 37 35.98 -20.62 -56.60
CA PRO A 37 36.88 -19.64 -55.96
C PRO A 37 36.50 -18.13 -56.10
N ASN A 38 37.23 -17.30 -55.33
CA ASN A 38 37.53 -15.85 -55.38
C ASN A 38 36.83 -14.92 -56.39
N ASP A 39 36.30 -13.79 -55.88
CA ASP A 39 36.73 -12.46 -56.31
C ASP A 39 36.57 -11.43 -55.18
N VAL A 40 37.54 -10.52 -55.12
CA VAL A 40 37.78 -9.49 -54.11
C VAL A 40 36.85 -8.29 -54.31
N GLN A 41 36.25 -7.74 -53.23
CA GLN A 41 36.30 -6.28 -52.97
C GLN A 41 35.80 -5.87 -51.58
N GLU A 42 36.60 -5.00 -50.97
CA GLU A 42 36.44 -4.33 -49.69
C GLU A 42 35.18 -3.47 -49.61
N ASN A 43 34.53 -3.44 -48.44
CA ASN A 43 34.27 -2.19 -47.75
C ASN A 43 33.92 -2.44 -46.28
N ALA A 44 34.67 -1.77 -45.40
CA ALA A 44 34.53 -1.81 -43.96
C ALA A 44 33.27 -1.04 -43.50
N THR A 45 32.56 -1.59 -42.53
CA THR A 45 31.72 -0.82 -41.60
C THR A 45 31.83 -1.47 -40.22
N GLY A 46 32.15 -0.65 -39.21
CA GLY A 46 32.48 -1.07 -37.85
C GLY A 46 31.33 -1.74 -37.08
N PRO A 47 31.60 -2.24 -35.86
CA PRO A 47 30.60 -2.97 -35.09
C PRO A 47 29.41 -2.07 -34.74
N ASN A 48 28.22 -2.51 -35.12
CA ASN A 48 26.95 -1.95 -34.66
C ASN A 48 26.96 -1.87 -33.13
N GLN A 49 27.05 -0.66 -32.60
CA GLN A 49 26.63 -0.39 -31.23
C GLN A 49 25.11 -0.46 -31.23
N THR A 50 24.56 -1.47 -30.56
CA THR A 50 23.13 -1.53 -30.27
C THR A 50 22.79 -0.31 -29.42
N ALA A 51 22.06 0.65 -29.98
CA ALA A 51 21.56 1.79 -29.24
C ALA A 51 20.66 1.27 -28.10
N GLN A 52 20.94 1.68 -26.86
CA GLN A 52 19.99 1.51 -25.76
C GLN A 52 18.68 2.21 -26.14
N PRO A 53 17.51 1.61 -25.84
CA PRO A 53 16.23 2.28 -26.07
C PRO A 53 16.24 3.64 -25.35
N GLU A 54 16.00 4.70 -26.11
CA GLU A 54 15.95 6.07 -25.61
C GLU A 54 14.79 6.15 -24.61
N GLN A 55 15.11 6.30 -23.33
CA GLN A 55 14.10 6.33 -22.26
C GLN A 55 13.20 7.56 -22.47
N GLU A 56 11.88 7.36 -22.38
CA GLU A 56 10.94 8.46 -22.48
C GLU A 56 11.22 9.51 -21.39
N PRO A 57 11.06 10.82 -21.71
CA PRO A 57 11.25 11.86 -20.72
C PRO A 57 10.23 11.70 -19.59
N LEU A 58 10.72 11.84 -18.36
CA LEU A 58 9.90 11.75 -17.15
C LEU A 58 8.82 12.83 -17.11
N ARG A 59 7.62 12.45 -16.65
CA ARG A 59 6.45 13.32 -16.52
C ARG A 59 5.82 13.11 -15.15
N PRO A 60 5.44 14.20 -14.45
CA PRO A 60 4.76 14.09 -13.17
C PRO A 60 3.37 13.49 -13.34
N VAL A 61 2.90 12.76 -12.31
CA VAL A 61 1.57 12.15 -12.25
C VAL A 61 0.46 13.20 -12.26
N ASN A 62 0.75 14.41 -11.77
CA ASN A 62 -0.17 15.53 -11.71
C ASN A 62 0.54 16.85 -12.09
N ARG A 63 -0.18 17.98 -11.99
CA ARG A 63 0.35 19.31 -12.36
C ARG A 63 0.89 20.10 -11.17
N ASP A 64 1.08 19.45 -10.03
CA ASP A 64 1.55 20.11 -8.81
C ASP A 64 3.07 20.33 -8.89
N THR A 65 3.56 21.35 -8.17
CA THR A 65 4.99 21.67 -8.13
C THR A 65 5.80 20.54 -7.49
N ILE A 66 5.24 19.90 -6.47
CA ILE A 66 5.81 18.72 -5.83
C ILE A 66 5.01 17.53 -6.30
N SER A 67 5.67 16.61 -6.99
CA SER A 67 5.01 15.47 -7.64
C SER A 67 5.97 14.30 -7.75
N TYR A 68 5.51 13.20 -8.33
CA TYR A 68 6.31 12.01 -8.58
C TYR A 68 5.96 11.38 -9.92
N THR A 69 6.75 10.41 -10.33
CA THR A 69 6.49 9.54 -11.48
C THR A 69 6.93 8.12 -11.16
N LEU A 70 6.24 7.15 -11.77
CA LEU A 70 6.51 5.71 -11.70
C LEU A 70 6.91 5.14 -13.08
N GLN A 71 7.34 6.02 -13.99
CA GLN A 71 7.83 5.66 -15.32
C GLN A 71 9.16 4.91 -15.23
N ASN A 72 9.45 4.13 -16.26
CA ASN A 72 10.69 3.36 -16.39
C ASN A 72 10.95 2.40 -15.21
N ASP A 73 9.89 1.95 -14.54
CA ASP A 73 9.95 1.03 -13.41
C ASP A 73 10.66 1.60 -12.17
N GLU A 74 10.67 2.92 -12.05
CA GLU A 74 11.35 3.64 -10.97
C GLU A 74 10.43 4.68 -10.35
N LEU A 75 10.54 4.85 -9.04
CA LEU A 75 9.96 6.00 -8.36
C LEU A 75 10.93 7.19 -8.40
N ASN A 76 10.52 8.27 -9.05
CA ASN A 76 11.24 9.53 -9.07
C ASN A 76 10.34 10.66 -8.57
N ILE A 77 10.87 11.55 -7.74
CA ILE A 77 10.15 12.72 -7.22
C ILE A 77 10.70 14.01 -7.82
N THR A 78 9.85 15.03 -7.87
CA THR A 78 10.20 16.38 -8.31
C THR A 78 9.68 17.42 -7.32
N TYR A 79 10.42 18.52 -7.20
CA TYR A 79 10.07 19.69 -6.38
C TYR A 79 9.84 20.96 -7.22
N ASN A 80 9.92 20.84 -8.54
CA ASN A 80 9.85 21.94 -9.50
C ASN A 80 9.03 21.56 -10.74
N GLY A 81 7.96 20.77 -10.56
CA GLY A 81 7.01 20.46 -11.62
C GLY A 81 7.58 19.61 -12.76
N GLY A 82 8.67 18.87 -12.51
CA GLY A 82 9.29 17.95 -13.46
C GLY A 82 10.52 18.48 -14.19
N ASP A 83 11.03 19.66 -13.83
CA ASP A 83 12.28 20.19 -14.38
C ASP A 83 13.50 19.35 -13.92
N ASP A 84 13.53 18.98 -12.63
CA ASP A 84 14.53 18.09 -12.04
C ASP A 84 13.87 16.91 -11.30
N TRP A 85 14.61 15.80 -11.21
CA TRP A 85 14.15 14.55 -10.64
C TRP A 85 15.15 13.96 -9.64
N ILE A 86 14.62 13.44 -8.54
CA ILE A 86 15.37 12.70 -7.53
C ILE A 86 14.85 11.27 -7.53
N LYS A 87 15.73 10.31 -7.83
CA LYS A 87 15.41 8.88 -7.75
C LYS A 87 15.26 8.45 -6.29
N VAL A 88 14.15 7.79 -6.00
CA VAL A 88 13.90 7.15 -4.70
C VAL A 88 14.54 5.76 -4.71
N PRO A 89 15.35 5.38 -3.71
CA PRO A 89 16.10 4.13 -3.69
C PRO A 89 15.23 2.93 -3.29
N ILE A 90 14.08 2.76 -3.96
CA ILE A 90 13.11 1.69 -3.71
C ILE A 90 12.75 1.07 -5.06
N GLU A 91 12.75 -0.26 -5.14
CA GLU A 91 12.20 -0.99 -6.29
C GLU A 91 10.69 -0.77 -6.37
N LYS A 92 10.18 -0.42 -7.56
CA LYS A 92 8.80 0.03 -7.73
C LYS A 92 7.79 -0.99 -7.20
N GLU A 93 8.02 -2.27 -7.45
CA GLU A 93 7.13 -3.37 -7.12
C GLU A 93 6.91 -3.50 -5.61
N LEU A 94 7.92 -3.16 -4.79
CA LEU A 94 7.81 -3.23 -3.34
C LEU A 94 6.74 -2.28 -2.78
N LEU A 95 6.51 -1.13 -3.45
CA LEU A 95 5.49 -0.15 -3.07
C LEU A 95 4.07 -0.72 -3.20
N PHE A 96 3.90 -1.77 -4.01
CA PHE A 96 2.62 -2.39 -4.32
C PHE A 96 2.45 -3.80 -3.75
N ASN A 97 3.51 -4.38 -3.16
CA ASN A 97 3.47 -5.71 -2.54
C ASN A 97 2.35 -5.87 -1.51
N GLY A 98 1.70 -7.04 -1.53
CA GLY A 98 0.62 -7.40 -0.62
C GLY A 98 -0.66 -7.74 -1.39
N GLU A 99 -1.82 -7.41 -0.83
CA GLU A 99 -3.12 -7.67 -1.46
C GLU A 99 -3.60 -6.55 -2.40
N TYR A 100 -2.75 -5.58 -2.73
CA TYR A 100 -3.11 -4.48 -3.65
C TYR A 100 -3.40 -5.02 -5.06
N ARG A 101 -4.42 -4.47 -5.71
CA ARG A 101 -4.87 -4.89 -7.06
C ARG A 101 -5.22 -3.71 -7.98
N GLY A 102 -4.67 -2.53 -7.69
CA GLY A 102 -4.81 -1.36 -8.55
C GLY A 102 -3.92 -1.46 -9.79
N ASP A 103 -3.84 -0.38 -10.56
CA ASP A 103 -3.12 -0.34 -11.84
C ASP A 103 -1.60 -0.08 -11.70
N GLU A 104 -1.12 0.24 -10.49
CA GLU A 104 0.28 0.54 -10.18
C GLU A 104 0.86 1.70 -11.02
N GLN A 105 -0.03 2.60 -11.47
CA GLN A 105 0.34 3.84 -12.17
C GLN A 105 0.46 5.01 -11.19
N GLU A 106 -0.21 4.93 -10.05
CA GLU A 106 -0.15 5.89 -8.95
C GLU A 106 0.23 5.18 -7.65
N LEU A 107 0.91 5.88 -6.74
CA LEU A 107 1.19 5.36 -5.42
C LEU A 107 -0.13 5.10 -4.66
N ILE A 108 -0.13 4.10 -3.79
CA ILE A 108 -1.32 3.77 -3.00
C ILE A 108 -1.65 4.95 -2.08
N ASP A 109 -2.89 5.40 -2.10
CA ASP A 109 -3.35 6.49 -1.22
C ASP A 109 -3.02 6.20 0.25
N GLY A 110 -2.39 7.19 0.90
CA GLY A 110 -1.95 7.09 2.29
C GLY A 110 -0.65 6.32 2.50
N SER A 111 -0.08 5.64 1.49
CA SER A 111 1.18 4.90 1.65
C SER A 111 2.43 5.76 1.55
N TYR A 112 2.30 7.07 1.34
CA TYR A 112 3.43 7.97 1.19
C TYR A 112 3.11 9.37 1.71
N ILE A 113 4.17 10.10 2.03
CA ILE A 113 4.17 11.52 2.32
C ILE A 113 5.09 12.16 1.31
N LEU A 114 4.64 13.25 0.68
CA LEU A 114 5.48 14.02 -0.22
C LEU A 114 5.20 15.52 -0.02
N THR A 115 6.09 16.18 0.71
CA THR A 115 6.01 17.60 1.08
C THR A 115 7.36 18.26 0.83
N GLU A 116 7.43 19.60 0.95
CA GLU A 116 8.70 20.34 0.82
C GLU A 116 9.80 19.88 1.77
N ASN A 117 9.43 19.42 2.97
CA ASN A 117 10.38 19.14 4.05
C ASN A 117 10.54 17.65 4.34
N ARG A 118 9.61 16.80 3.87
CA ARG A 118 9.65 15.36 4.11
C ARG A 118 9.09 14.60 2.92
N ALA A 119 9.81 13.56 2.52
CA ALA A 119 9.24 12.48 1.73
C ALA A 119 9.39 11.17 2.49
N ALA A 120 8.36 10.33 2.48
CA ALA A 120 8.37 9.03 3.13
C ALA A 120 7.52 8.05 2.32
N PHE A 121 7.99 6.82 2.15
CA PHE A 121 7.35 5.80 1.32
C PHE A 121 7.26 4.50 2.13
N LEU A 122 6.04 4.05 2.40
CA LEU A 122 5.73 2.84 3.14
C LEU A 122 5.55 1.67 2.16
N TYR A 123 6.34 0.63 2.32
CA TYR A 123 6.35 -0.52 1.43
C TYR A 123 6.54 -1.83 2.20
N GLN A 124 6.38 -2.95 1.50
CA GLN A 124 6.56 -4.27 2.09
C GLN A 124 7.56 -5.10 1.28
N GLN A 125 8.51 -5.69 1.99
CA GLN A 125 9.37 -6.76 1.47
C GLN A 125 9.21 -7.99 2.39
N SER A 126 10.27 -8.42 3.09
CA SER A 126 10.14 -9.37 4.20
C SER A 126 9.59 -8.73 5.48
N SER A 127 9.83 -7.42 5.62
CA SER A 127 9.35 -6.57 6.70
C SER A 127 8.45 -5.46 6.13
N VAL A 128 7.74 -4.76 7.02
CA VAL A 128 7.14 -3.46 6.70
C VAL A 128 8.20 -2.41 6.94
N ALA A 129 8.51 -1.63 5.90
CA ALA A 129 9.59 -0.67 5.92
C ALA A 129 9.12 0.71 5.47
N LEU A 130 9.79 1.74 5.98
CA LEU A 130 9.60 3.12 5.58
C LEU A 130 10.96 3.69 5.16
N THR A 131 11.07 4.05 3.89
CA THR A 131 12.21 4.81 3.34
C THR A 131 11.82 6.27 3.28
N TYR A 132 12.62 7.15 3.84
CA TYR A 132 12.28 8.56 3.97
C TYR A 132 13.52 9.47 3.95
N PHE A 133 13.28 10.76 3.79
CA PHE A 133 14.26 11.81 4.06
C PHE A 133 13.59 13.04 4.66
N THR A 134 14.39 13.88 5.31
CA THR A 134 13.98 15.20 5.85
C THR A 134 14.84 16.35 5.31
N ASP A 135 15.77 16.06 4.39
CA ASP A 135 16.78 17.02 3.89
C ASP A 135 16.72 17.27 2.37
N LYS A 136 15.52 17.11 1.78
CA LYS A 136 15.23 17.23 0.35
C LYS A 136 16.01 16.24 -0.52
N GLY A 137 16.06 14.98 -0.09
CA GLY A 137 16.62 13.87 -0.85
C GLY A 137 18.15 13.84 -0.87
N LYS A 138 18.83 14.50 0.08
CA LYS A 138 20.29 14.43 0.19
C LYS A 138 20.71 13.16 0.92
N THR A 139 19.95 12.74 1.93
CA THR A 139 20.22 11.54 2.72
C THR A 139 18.93 10.74 2.88
N TRP A 140 18.93 9.52 2.34
CA TRP A 140 17.85 8.57 2.55
C TRP A 140 18.09 7.76 3.82
N GLN A 141 17.02 7.52 4.55
CA GLN A 141 16.97 6.69 5.75
C GLN A 141 15.96 5.57 5.52
N ASP A 142 16.32 4.36 5.95
CA ASP A 142 15.45 3.19 5.93
C ASP A 142 15.16 2.79 7.37
N SER A 143 13.88 2.63 7.70
CA SER A 143 13.43 2.18 9.00
C SER A 143 12.55 0.94 8.87
N VAL A 144 12.73 -0.02 9.77
CA VAL A 144 11.88 -1.19 9.88
C VAL A 144 10.74 -0.85 10.83
N VAL A 145 9.52 -0.76 10.29
CA VAL A 145 8.30 -0.51 11.07
C VAL A 145 7.86 -1.79 11.78
N SER A 146 7.96 -2.93 11.08
CA SER A 146 7.74 -4.25 11.66
C SER A 146 8.56 -5.31 10.94
N GLU A 147 9.33 -6.09 11.70
CA GLU A 147 10.16 -7.20 11.20
C GLU A 147 9.34 -8.30 10.48
N SER A 148 8.09 -8.47 10.89
CA SER A 148 7.19 -9.46 10.31
C SER A 148 5.77 -8.93 10.33
N PHE A 149 5.11 -9.03 9.18
CA PHE A 149 3.71 -8.65 9.04
C PHE A 149 3.08 -9.52 7.95
N PRO A 150 1.79 -9.89 8.06
CA PRO A 150 1.09 -10.53 6.96
C PRO A 150 1.18 -9.71 5.66
N GLU A 151 0.89 -10.32 4.52
CA GLU A 151 0.76 -9.56 3.26
C GLU A 151 -0.23 -8.40 3.46
N MET A 152 0.24 -7.17 3.23
CA MET A 152 -0.48 -5.95 3.57
C MET A 152 -1.66 -5.74 2.62
N ARG A 153 -2.85 -5.56 3.18
CA ARG A 153 -4.05 -5.13 2.47
C ARG A 153 -4.29 -3.63 2.61
N PHE A 154 -4.15 -3.11 3.83
CA PHE A 154 -4.27 -1.68 4.11
C PHE A 154 -2.93 -1.16 4.61
N ARG A 155 -2.59 0.07 4.20
CA ARG A 155 -1.40 0.76 4.67
C ARG A 155 -1.66 2.26 4.67
N LYS A 156 -1.23 2.94 5.73
CA LYS A 156 -1.29 4.38 5.85
C LYS A 156 -0.12 4.86 6.69
N THR A 157 0.50 5.97 6.32
CA THR A 157 1.56 6.62 7.09
C THR A 157 1.32 8.12 7.14
N ASP A 158 1.64 8.75 8.27
CA ASP A 158 1.64 10.21 8.40
C ASP A 158 2.59 10.66 9.52
N PHE A 159 3.03 11.92 9.45
CA PHE A 159 3.83 12.59 10.46
C PHE A 159 3.15 13.90 10.86
N LEU A 160 2.63 13.95 12.10
CA LEU A 160 1.97 15.17 12.62
C LEU A 160 2.98 16.23 13.06
N THR A 161 4.21 15.80 13.36
CA THR A 161 5.36 16.67 13.67
C THR A 161 6.63 16.05 13.11
N ASP A 162 7.76 16.74 13.23
CA ASP A 162 9.06 16.16 12.83
C ASP A 162 9.50 14.95 13.66
N GLN A 163 8.85 14.68 14.79
CA GLN A 163 9.20 13.61 15.73
C GLN A 163 8.10 12.54 15.82
N PHE A 164 6.85 12.97 15.99
CA PHE A 164 5.71 12.07 16.07
C PHE A 164 5.12 11.73 14.70
N GLY A 165 5.00 10.44 14.43
CA GLY A 165 4.33 9.88 13.26
C GLY A 165 3.72 8.52 13.56
N TYR A 166 2.90 8.04 12.63
CA TYR A 166 2.23 6.75 12.74
C TYR A 166 2.23 5.99 11.43
N VAL A 167 2.20 4.66 11.52
CA VAL A 167 1.85 3.74 10.44
C VAL A 167 0.66 2.92 10.89
N ILE A 168 -0.33 2.76 10.03
CA ILE A 168 -1.45 1.84 10.23
C ILE A 168 -1.39 0.80 9.14
N ALA A 169 -1.43 -0.47 9.53
CA ALA A 169 -1.31 -1.59 8.60
C ALA A 169 -2.37 -2.65 8.91
N SER A 170 -2.84 -3.33 7.86
CA SER A 170 -3.64 -4.55 8.02
C SER A 170 -3.27 -5.61 7.00
N GLY A 171 -3.54 -6.87 7.31
CA GLY A 171 -3.23 -7.99 6.45
C GLY A 171 -3.71 -9.33 7.00
N GLY A 172 -3.41 -10.41 6.27
CA GLY A 172 -3.75 -11.77 6.70
C GLY A 172 -5.25 -12.07 6.64
N ARG A 173 -5.93 -11.51 5.64
CA ARG A 173 -7.38 -11.55 5.55
C ARG A 173 -7.90 -12.98 5.36
N THR A 174 -8.79 -13.42 6.25
CA THR A 174 -9.43 -14.74 6.22
C THR A 174 -10.91 -14.61 6.61
N MET A 175 -11.83 -15.07 5.75
CA MET A 175 -13.28 -15.13 6.06
C MET A 175 -13.87 -13.81 6.61
N SER A 176 -13.56 -12.68 5.97
CA SER A 176 -13.96 -11.31 6.40
C SER A 176 -13.37 -10.86 7.74
N GLN A 177 -12.31 -11.51 8.20
CA GLN A 177 -11.49 -11.07 9.31
C GLN A 177 -10.10 -10.69 8.81
N GLU A 178 -9.42 -9.77 9.50
CA GLU A 178 -8.03 -9.45 9.26
C GLU A 178 -7.33 -8.99 10.55
N TYR A 179 -6.00 -9.07 10.52
CA TYR A 179 -5.16 -8.44 11.53
C TYR A 179 -4.95 -6.98 11.17
N SER A 180 -5.08 -6.07 12.13
CA SER A 180 -4.78 -4.65 11.97
C SER A 180 -4.08 -4.11 13.20
N THR A 181 -3.08 -3.25 13.03
CA THR A 181 -2.39 -2.58 14.14
C THR A 181 -1.88 -1.20 13.71
N ALA A 182 -1.57 -0.38 14.71
CA ALA A 182 -0.87 0.88 14.52
C ALA A 182 0.56 0.76 15.08
N PHE A 183 1.49 1.47 14.45
CA PHE A 183 2.86 1.64 14.90
C PHE A 183 3.12 3.13 15.07
N LEU A 184 3.75 3.50 16.18
CA LEU A 184 4.04 4.90 16.51
C LEU A 184 5.56 5.12 16.56
N THR A 185 5.98 6.28 16.08
CA THR A 185 7.35 6.79 16.27
C THR A 185 7.29 8.09 17.08
N GLN A 186 8.32 8.31 17.91
CA GLN A 186 8.51 9.54 18.68
C GLN A 186 9.85 10.22 18.34
N ASP A 187 10.60 9.69 17.39
CA ASP A 187 11.96 10.09 17.03
C ASP A 187 12.11 10.37 15.52
N GLY A 188 11.01 10.68 14.85
CA GLY A 188 11.03 11.12 13.44
C GLY A 188 11.04 9.98 12.42
N GLY A 189 10.86 8.74 12.87
CA GLY A 189 10.85 7.53 12.05
C GLY A 189 12.06 6.62 12.26
N ASP A 190 12.95 6.94 13.20
CA ASP A 190 14.13 6.13 13.50
C ASP A 190 13.73 4.81 14.17
N THR A 191 12.76 4.85 15.11
CA THR A 191 12.21 3.67 15.76
C THR A 191 10.68 3.67 15.79
N TRP A 192 10.11 2.46 15.77
CA TRP A 192 8.67 2.22 15.72
C TRP A 192 8.24 1.24 16.82
N GLY A 193 7.14 1.55 17.51
CA GLY A 193 6.52 0.70 18.51
C GLY A 193 5.08 0.36 18.13
N ALA A 194 4.72 -0.93 18.15
CA ALA A 194 3.34 -1.37 17.93
C ALA A 194 2.44 -0.97 19.11
N THR A 195 1.22 -0.54 18.82
CA THR A 195 0.17 -0.35 19.81
C THR A 195 -0.40 -1.70 20.26
N ALA A 196 -1.21 -1.71 21.33
CA ALA A 196 -2.08 -2.82 21.63
C ALA A 196 -3.01 -3.13 20.45
N ASP A 197 -3.38 -4.40 20.31
CA ASP A 197 -4.34 -4.79 19.28
C ASP A 197 -5.75 -4.32 19.69
N PRO A 198 -6.50 -3.67 18.80
CA PRO A 198 -7.89 -3.31 19.07
C PRO A 198 -8.73 -4.60 19.19
N PRO A 199 -9.78 -4.64 20.05
CA PRO A 199 -10.53 -5.86 20.32
C PRO A 199 -11.57 -6.16 19.21
N THR A 200 -11.10 -6.23 17.97
CA THR A 200 -11.87 -6.55 16.76
C THR A 200 -10.96 -7.23 15.74
N THR A 201 -11.54 -8.05 14.88
CA THR A 201 -10.84 -8.64 13.72
C THR A 201 -11.47 -8.22 12.41
N ARG A 202 -12.30 -7.16 12.40
CA ARG A 202 -12.96 -6.66 11.19
C ARG A 202 -11.97 -5.98 10.25
N LEU A 203 -12.40 -5.79 9.00
CA LEU A 203 -11.58 -5.09 8.01
C LEU A 203 -11.45 -3.62 8.38
N ILE A 204 -10.22 -3.12 8.47
CA ILE A 204 -9.98 -1.69 8.68
C ILE A 204 -10.44 -0.92 7.44
N ALA A 205 -11.23 0.12 7.67
CA ALA A 205 -11.69 1.05 6.65
C ALA A 205 -10.74 2.24 6.52
N ASP A 206 -10.33 2.82 7.65
CA ASP A 206 -9.41 3.95 7.74
C ASP A 206 -8.89 4.08 9.18
N GLY A 207 -7.94 4.97 9.41
CA GLY A 207 -7.50 5.36 10.75
C GLY A 207 -6.51 6.51 10.73
N GLY A 208 -6.20 7.05 11.89
CA GLY A 208 -5.21 8.12 12.04
C GLY A 208 -5.12 8.63 13.47
N PHE A 209 -4.08 9.42 13.73
CA PHE A 209 -3.84 10.06 15.02
C PHE A 209 -4.05 11.57 14.92
N LEU A 210 -4.50 12.18 16.03
CA LEU A 210 -4.61 13.64 16.18
C LEU A 210 -3.40 14.22 16.92
N ASP A 211 -2.78 13.42 17.76
CA ASP A 211 -1.57 13.71 18.52
C ASP A 211 -0.93 12.40 19.00
N ALA A 212 0.11 12.49 19.82
CA ALA A 212 0.84 11.33 20.35
C ALA A 212 0.02 10.39 21.26
N THR A 213 -1.15 10.84 21.72
CA THR A 213 -2.00 10.11 22.68
C THR A 213 -3.35 9.71 22.11
N THR A 214 -3.90 10.49 21.18
CA THR A 214 -5.26 10.33 20.67
C THR A 214 -5.25 9.80 19.25
N GLY A 215 -5.78 8.59 19.06
CA GLY A 215 -5.84 7.91 17.76
C GLY A 215 -7.16 7.18 17.52
N PHE A 216 -7.47 6.93 16.25
CA PHE A 216 -8.73 6.33 15.81
C PHE A 216 -8.49 5.25 14.76
N LEU A 217 -9.18 4.12 14.91
CA LEU A 217 -9.25 3.05 13.92
C LEU A 217 -10.72 2.82 13.57
N SER A 218 -11.06 2.98 12.30
CA SER A 218 -12.40 2.81 11.75
C SER A 218 -12.48 1.50 10.99
N TYR A 219 -13.51 0.70 11.23
CA TYR A 219 -13.69 -0.63 10.68
C TYR A 219 -14.94 -0.71 9.80
N GLY A 220 -14.85 -1.51 8.74
CA GLY A 220 -15.92 -1.82 7.82
C GLY A 220 -16.41 -3.25 7.97
N THR A 221 -17.69 -3.46 7.62
CA THR A 221 -18.26 -4.80 7.41
C THR A 221 -19.17 -4.77 6.18
N ILE A 222 -19.66 -5.94 5.75
CA ILE A 222 -20.49 -6.09 4.56
C ILE A 222 -21.84 -5.36 4.73
N ASN A 223 -22.41 -5.42 5.94
CA ASN A 223 -23.71 -4.81 6.26
C ASN A 223 -23.61 -4.04 7.60
N PRO A 224 -22.91 -2.90 7.63
CA PRO A 224 -22.72 -2.14 8.85
C PRO A 224 -24.04 -1.48 9.26
N MET A 225 -24.36 -1.52 10.55
CA MET A 225 -25.58 -0.88 11.10
C MET A 225 -25.29 0.46 11.77
N GLU A 226 -24.06 0.63 12.23
CA GLU A 226 -23.52 1.79 12.91
C GLU A 226 -22.01 1.87 12.61
N PRO A 227 -21.37 3.02 12.82
CA PRO A 227 -19.92 3.15 12.75
C PRO A 227 -19.23 2.24 13.75
N ASP A 228 -18.18 1.56 13.31
CA ASP A 228 -17.36 0.70 14.14
C ASP A 228 -15.98 1.34 14.30
N VAL A 229 -15.86 2.18 15.34
CA VAL A 229 -14.68 3.00 15.58
C VAL A 229 -14.10 2.69 16.94
N TYR A 230 -12.79 2.51 16.99
CA TYR A 230 -12.02 2.39 18.21
C TYR A 230 -11.17 3.65 18.40
N VAL A 231 -11.11 4.13 19.63
CA VAL A 231 -10.32 5.29 20.04
C VAL A 231 -9.31 4.87 21.10
N THR A 232 -8.11 5.42 21.01
CA THR A 232 -7.13 5.43 22.10
C THR A 232 -6.94 6.87 22.57
N GLN A 233 -6.72 7.04 23.87
CA GLN A 233 -6.34 8.31 24.52
C GLN A 233 -5.06 8.16 25.35
N ASP A 234 -4.38 7.02 25.23
CA ASP A 234 -3.17 6.64 25.96
C ASP A 234 -2.02 6.25 25.02
N GLY A 235 -2.06 6.70 23.76
CA GLY A 235 -1.00 6.42 22.78
C GLY A 235 -1.01 4.98 22.28
N GLY A 236 -2.17 4.34 22.31
CA GLY A 236 -2.37 2.97 21.85
C GLY A 236 -1.98 1.90 22.87
N GLU A 237 -1.83 2.24 24.15
CA GLU A 237 -1.72 1.22 25.21
C GLU A 237 -3.04 0.45 25.36
N SER A 238 -4.18 1.11 25.11
CA SER A 238 -5.49 0.48 25.03
C SER A 238 -6.39 1.12 23.96
N TRP A 239 -7.40 0.35 23.53
CA TRP A 239 -8.40 0.78 22.55
C TRP A 239 -9.81 0.55 23.08
N GLU A 240 -10.63 1.59 23.05
CA GLU A 240 -12.03 1.56 23.48
C GLU A 240 -12.96 1.78 22.29
N LYS A 241 -14.10 1.08 22.25
CA LYS A 241 -15.10 1.28 21.19
C LYS A 241 -15.83 2.60 21.43
N ALA A 242 -15.79 3.50 20.46
CA ALA A 242 -16.52 4.76 20.49
C ALA A 242 -18.03 4.55 20.33
N VAL A 243 -18.82 5.39 20.98
CA VAL A 243 -20.30 5.33 20.97
C VAL A 243 -20.87 6.43 20.08
N PHE A 244 -21.67 6.05 19.09
CA PHE A 244 -22.35 7.00 18.21
C PHE A 244 -23.83 7.11 18.57
N HIS A 245 -24.28 8.30 18.95
CA HIS A 245 -25.70 8.62 19.15
C HIS A 245 -26.31 9.08 17.83
N ILE A 246 -26.93 8.12 17.13
CA ILE A 246 -27.55 8.32 15.82
C ILE A 246 -29.07 8.48 16.01
N PRO A 247 -29.70 9.56 15.51
CA PRO A 247 -31.15 9.68 15.50
C PRO A 247 -31.84 8.54 14.73
N GLU A 248 -33.01 8.09 15.17
CA GLU A 248 -33.72 6.93 14.57
C GLU A 248 -33.88 7.04 13.05
N LYS A 249 -34.14 8.24 12.52
CA LYS A 249 -34.26 8.49 11.07
C LYS A 249 -32.99 8.21 10.26
N TYR A 250 -31.84 8.04 10.91
CA TYR A 250 -30.53 7.79 10.31
C TYR A 250 -29.91 6.45 10.72
N HIS A 251 -30.66 5.59 11.42
CA HIS A 251 -30.20 4.24 11.70
C HIS A 251 -29.81 3.53 10.40
N GLN A 252 -28.63 2.89 10.38
CA GLN A 252 -28.07 2.20 9.22
C GLN A 252 -27.78 3.09 8.00
N VAL A 253 -27.89 4.42 8.12
CA VAL A 253 -27.58 5.36 7.03
C VAL A 253 -26.12 5.79 7.07
N PHE A 254 -25.62 6.23 8.22
CA PHE A 254 -24.23 6.68 8.39
C PHE A 254 -23.47 5.65 9.21
N VAL A 255 -22.58 4.92 8.55
CA VAL A 255 -22.13 3.60 9.04
C VAL A 255 -20.62 3.35 8.92
N GLN A 256 -19.88 4.23 8.25
CA GLN A 256 -18.43 4.11 8.13
C GLN A 256 -17.80 5.49 8.35
N ALA A 257 -17.01 5.63 9.41
CA ALA A 257 -16.42 6.91 9.79
C ALA A 257 -15.11 7.15 9.04
N ASP A 258 -14.91 8.39 8.60
CA ASP A 258 -13.61 8.92 8.20
C ASP A 258 -12.74 9.18 9.46
N VAL A 259 -11.48 9.59 9.31
CA VAL A 259 -10.66 10.02 10.47
C VAL A 259 -11.22 11.31 11.07
N PRO A 260 -11.42 11.38 12.40
CA PRO A 260 -11.77 12.62 13.08
C PRO A 260 -10.77 13.75 12.83
N LYS A 261 -11.24 14.98 13.01
CA LYS A 261 -10.40 16.19 13.00
C LYS A 261 -10.72 17.04 14.22
N LYS A 262 -9.72 17.75 14.72
CA LYS A 262 -9.90 18.77 15.75
C LYS A 262 -10.46 20.05 15.11
N VAL A 263 -11.59 20.53 15.63
CA VAL A 263 -12.23 21.78 15.23
C VAL A 263 -12.44 22.62 16.48
N ASP A 264 -11.69 23.71 16.60
CA ASP A 264 -11.62 24.52 17.82
C ASP A 264 -11.31 23.65 19.07
N ASN A 265 -12.31 23.50 19.96
CA ASN A 265 -12.22 22.77 21.23
C ASN A 265 -12.94 21.40 21.20
N HIS A 266 -13.44 20.94 20.05
CA HIS A 266 -14.12 19.65 19.94
C HIS A 266 -13.56 18.82 18.78
N LEU A 267 -13.93 17.55 18.72
CA LEU A 267 -13.64 16.71 17.57
C LEU A 267 -14.86 16.65 16.65
N SER A 268 -14.60 16.63 15.35
CA SER A 268 -15.62 16.42 14.32
C SER A 268 -15.22 15.25 13.45
N VAL A 269 -16.17 14.38 13.13
CA VAL A 269 -15.98 13.27 12.19
C VAL A 269 -17.10 13.26 11.17
N LEU A 270 -16.74 12.91 9.93
CA LEU A 270 -17.71 12.64 8.88
C LEU A 270 -17.92 11.14 8.77
N VAL A 271 -19.17 10.74 8.66
CA VAL A 271 -19.57 9.34 8.56
C VAL A 271 -20.30 9.15 7.24
N ASN A 272 -19.72 8.32 6.38
CA ASN A 272 -20.26 7.97 5.07
C ASN A 272 -21.23 6.78 5.18
N GLN A 273 -21.92 6.50 4.07
CA GLN A 273 -23.01 5.53 4.04
C GLN A 273 -22.56 4.08 3.78
N GLY A 274 -21.25 3.85 3.76
CA GLY A 274 -20.67 2.55 3.40
C GLY A 274 -20.92 2.19 1.93
N PRO A 275 -20.53 0.96 1.53
CA PRO A 275 -20.56 0.53 0.14
C PRO A 275 -21.97 0.37 -0.46
N ASN A 276 -22.99 0.19 0.40
CA ASN A 276 -24.36 -0.14 -0.01
C ASN A 276 -25.36 1.02 0.24
N GLY A 277 -24.89 2.17 0.72
CA GLY A 277 -25.76 3.28 1.09
C GLY A 277 -26.28 4.08 -0.11
N ASP A 278 -27.58 4.33 -0.14
CA ASP A 278 -28.27 5.08 -1.21
C ASP A 278 -29.09 6.27 -0.68
N TYR A 279 -28.98 6.60 0.61
CA TYR A 279 -29.70 7.71 1.22
C TYR A 279 -29.36 9.02 0.52
N LYS A 280 -30.38 9.70 0.00
CA LYS A 280 -30.25 10.89 -0.87
C LYS A 280 -29.28 10.67 -2.04
N GLY A 281 -29.28 9.46 -2.60
CA GLY A 281 -28.43 9.06 -3.72
C GLY A 281 -26.96 8.89 -3.35
N GLY A 282 -26.62 8.65 -2.08
CA GLY A 282 -25.25 8.47 -1.61
C GLY A 282 -24.44 9.78 -1.54
N LYS A 283 -25.08 10.93 -1.75
CA LYS A 283 -24.41 12.23 -1.89
C LYS A 283 -24.27 13.03 -0.60
N VAL A 284 -24.54 12.41 0.55
CA VAL A 284 -24.47 13.09 1.84
C VAL A 284 -23.71 12.24 2.85
N LYS A 285 -22.97 12.90 3.72
CA LYS A 285 -22.36 12.31 4.93
C LYS A 285 -23.04 12.89 6.17
N GLY A 286 -22.99 12.14 7.27
CA GLY A 286 -23.37 12.65 8.59
C GLY A 286 -22.17 13.27 9.27
N LYS A 287 -22.28 14.51 9.74
CA LYS A 287 -21.30 15.14 10.62
C LYS A 287 -21.66 14.82 12.07
N PHE A 288 -20.69 14.29 12.81
CA PHE A 288 -20.80 14.00 14.22
C PHE A 288 -19.76 14.79 15.01
N VAL A 289 -20.11 15.18 16.24
CA VAL A 289 -19.25 15.96 17.13
C VAL A 289 -19.05 15.21 18.44
N SER A 290 -17.82 15.25 18.95
CA SER A 290 -17.43 14.72 20.25
C SER A 290 -16.80 15.82 21.10
N GLU A 291 -17.22 15.88 22.37
CA GLU A 291 -16.68 16.78 23.39
C GLU A 291 -15.78 16.05 24.41
N ASP A 292 -15.62 14.74 24.27
CA ASP A 292 -14.90 13.84 25.18
C ASP A 292 -13.75 13.10 24.48
N ASN A 293 -13.09 13.81 23.55
CA ASN A 293 -11.95 13.29 22.78
C ASN A 293 -12.24 11.98 22.03
N GLY A 294 -13.47 11.83 21.56
CA GLY A 294 -13.88 10.78 20.63
C GLY A 294 -14.45 9.52 21.26
N LEU A 295 -14.71 9.51 22.57
CA LEU A 295 -15.41 8.42 23.25
C LEU A 295 -16.90 8.38 22.88
N THR A 296 -17.56 9.54 22.81
CA THR A 296 -18.95 9.67 22.38
C THR A 296 -19.13 10.69 21.26
N TRP A 297 -20.00 10.36 20.31
CA TRP A 297 -20.25 11.12 19.09
C TRP A 297 -21.74 11.41 18.94
N ASN A 298 -22.10 12.68 18.87
CA ASN A 298 -23.49 13.11 18.66
C ASN A 298 -23.69 13.61 17.24
N PHE A 299 -24.78 13.18 16.59
CA PHE A 299 -25.14 13.69 15.27
C PHE A 299 -25.34 15.20 15.31
N SER A 300 -24.71 15.93 14.39
CA SER A 300 -24.82 17.37 14.26
C SER A 300 -25.68 17.75 13.05
N THR A 301 -25.24 17.38 11.84
CA THR A 301 -25.94 17.73 10.60
C THR A 301 -25.57 16.78 9.46
N GLU A 302 -26.36 16.77 8.40
CA GLU A 302 -25.93 16.25 7.11
C GLU A 302 -25.03 17.27 6.41
N VAL A 303 -24.05 16.79 5.64
CA VAL A 303 -23.16 17.62 4.82
C VAL A 303 -23.00 17.02 3.43
N GLN A 304 -22.73 17.86 2.42
CA GLN A 304 -22.34 17.39 1.09
C GLN A 304 -20.83 17.11 1.05
N PRO A 305 -20.37 16.09 0.30
CA PRO A 305 -18.95 15.78 0.16
C PRO A 305 -18.10 16.97 -0.30
N ASP A 306 -18.61 17.81 -1.20
CA ASP A 306 -17.82 18.87 -1.85
C ASP A 306 -17.65 20.17 -1.03
N GLU A 307 -18.45 20.37 0.03
CA GLU A 307 -18.28 21.53 0.93
C GLU A 307 -17.01 21.42 1.81
N THR A 308 -16.31 20.29 1.76
CA THR A 308 -15.17 19.95 2.63
C THR A 308 -13.80 20.45 2.15
N LYS A 309 -13.69 21.06 0.96
CA LYS A 309 -12.42 21.65 0.47
C LYS A 309 -12.20 23.11 0.87
N GLN A 310 -13.12 23.74 1.61
CA GLN A 310 -13.07 25.18 1.92
C GLN A 310 -13.06 25.54 3.42
N GLN A 311 -12.76 24.62 4.33
CA GLN A 311 -12.61 24.92 5.76
C GLN A 311 -11.30 24.37 6.32
#